data_AF-A0A2R6LJC8-F1
#
_entry.id   AF-A0A2R6LJC8-F1
#
_cell.length_a   1.000
_cell.length_b   1.000
_cell.length_c   1.000
_cell.angle_alpha   90.00
_cell.angle_beta   90.00
_cell.angle_gamma   90.00
#
_symmetry.space_group_name_H-M   'P 1'
#
loop_
_entity.id
_entity.type
_entity.pdbx_description
1 polymer ?
#
loop_
_entity_poly.entity_id
_entity_poly.type
_entity_poly.pdbx_seq_one_letter_code
_entity_poly.pdbx_strand_id
1 'polypeptide(L)'
;RRIAERAYGKGFRPAAAEFPGCARADEGETAGGGGLPYCEWKGRVVDPGRECGPACAGFEASEPPDVTPEAERDRRTAWRRDPDGRKRRQSGLDQF
;
A
#
# COMPACT_ATOMS: atom_id res chain seq x y z
N ARG A 1 -1.18 -10.71 -1.93
CA ARG A 1 -1.51 -10.50 -0.50
C ARG A 1 -1.13 -11.64 0.46
N ARG A 2 -1.54 -12.89 0.25
CA ARG A 2 -1.32 -14.01 1.21
C ARG A 2 0.15 -14.29 1.56
N ILE A 3 1.08 -14.08 0.64
CA ILE A 3 2.53 -14.25 0.85
C ILE A 3 3.07 -13.14 1.78
N ALA A 4 2.72 -11.88 1.49
CA ALA A 4 3.09 -10.74 2.32
C ALA A 4 2.45 -10.81 3.71
N GLU A 5 1.19 -11.23 3.83
CA GLU A 5 0.54 -11.39 5.14
C GLU A 5 1.20 -12.47 6.01
N ARG A 6 1.79 -13.51 5.39
CA ARG A 6 2.56 -14.53 6.10
C ARG A 6 3.94 -14.02 6.54
N ALA A 7 4.61 -13.23 5.70
CA ALA A 7 5.95 -12.72 5.98
C ALA A 7 5.95 -11.53 6.95
N TYR A 8 4.96 -10.63 6.82
CA TYR A 8 4.93 -9.33 7.50
C TYR A 8 3.70 -9.13 8.40
N GLY A 9 2.81 -10.12 8.46
CA GLY A 9 1.63 -10.09 9.32
C GLY A 9 0.36 -9.64 8.62
N LYS A 10 -0.78 -9.93 9.27
CA LYS A 10 -2.11 -9.56 8.75
C LYS A 10 -2.20 -8.05 8.57
N GLY A 11 -2.75 -7.64 7.42
CA GLY A 11 -3.01 -6.23 7.15
C GLY A 11 -1.81 -5.42 6.67
N PHE A 12 -0.68 -6.08 6.37
CA PHE A 12 0.51 -5.45 5.81
C PHE A 12 0.19 -4.59 4.57
N ARG A 13 0.32 -3.27 4.75
CA ARG A 13 0.03 -2.22 3.77
C ARG A 13 0.87 -0.97 4.09
N PRO A 14 2.12 -0.91 3.61
CA PRO A 14 2.96 0.28 3.76
C PRO A 14 2.33 1.49 3.06
N ALA A 15 2.46 2.68 3.66
CA ALA A 15 2.05 3.92 3.00
C ALA A 15 2.99 4.26 1.85
N ALA A 16 2.54 5.10 0.89
CA ALA A 16 3.37 5.54 -0.24
C ALA A 16 4.70 6.17 0.22
N ALA A 17 4.68 6.96 1.29
CA ALA A 17 5.86 7.61 1.87
C ALA A 17 6.90 6.62 2.43
N GLU A 18 6.54 5.35 2.64
CA GLU A 18 7.46 4.32 3.13
C GLU A 18 8.23 3.65 1.98
N PHE A 19 7.87 3.88 0.72
CA PHE A 19 8.57 3.31 -0.42
C PHE A 19 9.93 3.99 -0.62
N PRO A 20 11.02 3.21 -0.81
CA PRO A 20 12.34 3.77 -0.99
C PRO A 20 12.50 4.40 -2.37
N GLY A 21 13.34 5.43 -2.43
CA GLY A 21 13.89 5.96 -3.67
C GLY A 21 14.87 4.98 -4.32
N CYS A 22 14.35 3.89 -4.88
CA CYS A 22 15.12 2.79 -5.44
C CYS A 22 14.63 2.47 -6.86
N ALA A 23 15.52 2.46 -7.85
CA ALA A 23 15.19 2.13 -9.24
C ALA A 23 14.66 0.69 -9.41
N ARG A 24 14.90 -0.17 -8.42
CA ARG A 24 14.50 -1.58 -8.41
C ARG A 24 13.24 -1.83 -7.57
N ALA A 25 12.65 -0.78 -7.00
CA ALA A 25 11.42 -0.86 -6.23
C ALA A 25 10.23 -0.44 -7.12
N ASP A 26 9.22 -1.30 -7.18
CA ASP A 26 8.02 -1.09 -7.98
C ASP A 26 6.77 -1.52 -7.18
N GLU A 27 5.58 -1.14 -7.64
CA GLU A 27 4.33 -1.73 -7.20
C GLU A 27 4.13 -3.12 -7.82
N GLY A 28 4.41 -4.16 -7.04
CA GLY A 28 4.14 -5.52 -7.49
C GLY A 28 2.65 -5.79 -7.53
N GLU A 29 2.11 -6.10 -8.70
CA GLU A 29 0.82 -6.78 -8.79
C GLU A 29 0.95 -8.19 -8.20
N THR A 30 0.44 -8.38 -6.99
CA THR A 30 0.46 -9.69 -6.33
C THR A 30 -0.94 -10.15 -5.97
N ALA A 31 -1.40 -11.20 -6.65
CA ALA A 31 -2.75 -11.76 -6.53
C ALA A 31 -3.85 -10.78 -6.98
N GLY A 32 -3.69 -10.20 -8.18
CA GLY A 32 -4.73 -9.42 -8.86
C GLY A 32 -4.90 -8.00 -8.36
N GLY A 33 -3.82 -7.34 -7.95
CA GLY A 33 -3.80 -5.88 -7.79
C GLY A 33 -2.68 -5.37 -6.90
N GLY A 34 -2.48 -4.06 -6.97
CA GLY A 34 -1.23 -3.38 -6.67
C GLY A 34 -1.13 -2.81 -5.26
N GLY A 35 -0.25 -1.82 -5.13
CA GLY A 35 0.04 -1.11 -3.88
C GLY A 35 0.87 -1.91 -2.86
N LEU A 36 1.60 -2.95 -3.31
CA LEU A 36 2.55 -3.67 -2.47
C LEU A 36 3.98 -3.44 -2.97
N PRO A 37 4.93 -3.14 -2.07
CA PRO A 37 6.32 -2.91 -2.44
C PRO A 37 6.98 -4.20 -2.93
N TYR A 38 7.40 -4.20 -4.19
CA TYR A 38 8.10 -5.30 -4.82
C TYR A 38 9.51 -4.88 -5.20
N CYS A 39 10.49 -5.70 -4.82
CA CYS A 39 11.88 -5.48 -5.18
C CYS A 39 12.23 -6.42 -6.33
N GLU A 40 12.53 -5.86 -7.51
CA GLU A 40 12.94 -6.64 -8.67
C GLU A 40 14.20 -7.45 -8.41
N TRP A 41 15.18 -6.85 -7.72
CA TRP A 41 16.45 -7.51 -7.39
C TRP A 41 16.25 -8.75 -6.50
N LYS A 42 15.27 -8.74 -5.59
CA LYS A 42 14.92 -9.90 -4.74
C LYS A 42 13.86 -10.79 -5.37
N GLY A 43 13.20 -10.34 -6.45
CA GLY A 43 12.11 -11.04 -7.12
C GLY A 43 10.89 -11.29 -6.22
N ARG A 44 10.62 -10.42 -5.24
CA ARG A 44 9.51 -10.60 -4.28
C ARG A 44 9.04 -9.31 -3.64
N VAL A 45 7.87 -9.40 -3.00
CA VAL A 45 7.37 -8.40 -2.05
C VAL A 45 8.32 -8.30 -0.85
N VAL A 46 8.59 -7.08 -0.41
CA VAL A 46 9.54 -6.74 0.67
C VAL A 46 8.89 -5.81 1.70
N ASP A 47 9.42 -5.76 2.91
CA ASP A 47 9.18 -4.63 3.81
C ASP A 47 10.07 -3.45 3.38
N PRO A 48 9.51 -2.33 2.88
CA PRO A 48 10.31 -1.24 2.35
C PRO A 48 11.10 -0.52 3.46
N GLY A 49 10.57 -0.45 4.69
CA GLY A 49 11.26 0.16 5.82
C GLY A 49 12.40 -0.67 6.39
N ARG A 50 12.50 -1.96 6.02
CA ARG A 50 13.48 -2.89 6.60
C ARG A 50 14.39 -3.56 5.57
N GLU A 51 13.91 -3.84 4.37
CA GLU A 51 14.58 -4.70 3.40
C GLU A 51 14.97 -4.00 2.10
N CYS A 52 14.39 -2.84 1.81
CA CYS A 52 14.62 -2.10 0.57
C CYS A 52 15.01 -0.64 0.90
N GLY A 53 16.31 -0.36 0.90
CA GLY A 53 16.88 0.95 1.24
C GLY A 53 18.40 0.90 1.14
N PRO A 54 19.14 1.93 1.57
CA PRO A 54 20.61 2.03 1.37
C PRO A 54 21.43 0.86 1.93
N ALA A 55 20.89 0.10 2.89
CA ALA A 55 21.52 -1.10 3.44
C ALA A 55 21.30 -2.38 2.59
N CYS A 56 20.44 -2.32 1.57
CA CYS A 56 20.21 -3.42 0.65
C CYS A 56 21.33 -3.47 -0.40
N ALA A 57 21.94 -4.64 -0.63
CA ALA A 57 23.01 -4.80 -1.60
C ALA A 57 22.59 -4.52 -3.07
N GLY A 58 21.29 -4.61 -3.36
CA GLY A 58 20.73 -4.25 -4.67
C GLY A 58 20.07 -2.87 -4.71
N PHE A 59 20.36 -2.00 -3.74
CA PHE A 59 19.83 -0.64 -3.73
C PHE A 59 20.46 0.20 -4.84
N GLU A 60 19.62 0.88 -5.59
CA GLU A 60 20.02 1.80 -6.66
C GLU A 60 19.24 3.09 -6.50
N ALA A 61 19.92 4.16 -6.08
CA ALA A 61 19.26 5.42 -5.74
C ALA A 61 18.50 6.00 -6.94
N SER A 62 17.23 6.32 -6.73
CA SER A 62 16.31 6.89 -7.72
C SER A 62 15.23 7.70 -7.01
N GLU A 63 14.38 8.38 -7.76
CA GLU A 63 13.11 8.85 -7.21
C GLU A 63 12.25 7.67 -6.70
N PRO A 64 11.53 7.83 -5.59
CA PRO A 64 10.56 6.85 -5.13
C PRO A 64 9.51 6.57 -6.21
N PRO A 65 9.01 5.33 -6.30
CA PRO A 65 7.97 5.01 -7.26
C PRO A 65 6.69 5.78 -6.93
N ASP A 66 5.98 6.24 -7.97
CA ASP A 66 4.69 6.93 -7.84
C ASP A 66 3.58 5.93 -7.55
N VAL A 67 3.46 5.55 -6.28
CA VAL A 67 2.47 4.58 -5.80
C VAL A 67 1.38 5.26 -5.00
N THR A 68 0.13 4.82 -5.20
CA THR A 68 -1.03 5.29 -4.43
C THR A 68 -1.79 4.12 -3.79
N PRO A 69 -1.26 3.50 -2.71
CA PRO A 69 -1.90 2.36 -2.05
C PRO A 69 -3.35 2.63 -1.59
N GLU A 70 -3.68 3.90 -1.32
CA GLU A 70 -5.04 4.36 -1.00
C GLU A 70 -5.98 4.24 -2.20
N ALA A 71 -5.53 4.61 -3.40
CA ALA A 71 -6.34 4.50 -4.62
C ALA A 71 -6.65 3.03 -4.95
N GLU A 72 -5.69 2.13 -4.73
CA GLU A 72 -5.89 0.69 -4.89
C GLU A 72 -6.93 0.13 -3.91
N ARG A 73 -7.09 0.74 -2.74
CA ARG A 73 -8.15 0.38 -1.81
C ARG A 73 -9.50 0.78 -2.38
N ASP A 74 -9.64 2.04 -2.78
CA ASP A 74 -10.89 2.59 -3.28
C ASP A 74 -11.37 1.85 -4.54
N ARG A 75 -10.46 1.43 -5.42
CA ARG A 75 -10.77 0.59 -6.59
C ARG A 75 -11.33 -0.79 -6.23
N ARG A 76 -10.91 -1.37 -5.11
CA ARG A 76 -11.19 -2.78 -4.76
C ARG A 76 -12.31 -2.94 -3.74
N THR A 77 -12.88 -1.84 -3.27
CA THR A 77 -14.04 -1.85 -2.37
C THR A 77 -15.21 -1.11 -2.98
N ALA A 78 -16.43 -1.60 -2.74
CA ALA A 78 -17.64 -0.84 -3.06
C ALA A 78 -17.85 0.35 -2.09
N TRP A 79 -17.10 0.37 -0.98
CA TRP A 79 -17.17 1.43 0.01
C TRP A 79 -16.48 2.71 -0.49
N ARG A 80 -17.22 3.81 -0.57
CA ARG A 80 -16.69 5.15 -0.87
C ARG A 80 -16.51 5.95 0.42
N ARG A 81 -15.34 6.55 0.60
CA ARG A 81 -15.02 7.40 1.76
C ARG A 81 -15.93 8.64 1.85
N ASP A 82 -16.18 9.30 0.72
CA ASP A 82 -17.04 10.48 0.62
C ASP A 82 -18.17 10.19 -0.39
N PRO A 83 -19.24 9.49 0.03
CA PRO A 83 -20.38 9.24 -0.83
C PRO A 83 -21.22 10.51 -1.00
N ASP A 84 -21.74 10.71 -2.21
CA ASP A 84 -22.67 11.80 -2.49
C ASP A 84 -23.89 11.75 -1.57
N GLY A 85 -24.34 12.91 -1.10
CA GLY A 85 -25.54 13.01 -0.26
C GLY A 85 -25.33 12.65 1.22
N ARG A 86 -24.08 12.58 1.71
CA ARG A 86 -23.82 12.34 3.13
C ARG A 86 -24.52 13.40 4.00
N LYS A 87 -25.44 12.95 4.86
CA LYS A 87 -26.03 13.80 5.91
C LYS A 87 -25.30 13.51 7.21
N ARG A 88 -24.57 14.49 7.76
CA ARG A 88 -24.00 14.41 9.11
C ARG A 88 -25.10 14.67 10.15
N ARG A 89 -26.03 13.73 10.29
CA ARG A 89 -27.00 13.73 11.39
C ARG A 89 -26.93 12.38 12.08
N GLN A 90 -26.57 12.38 13.35
CA GLN A 90 -26.68 11.19 14.18
C GLN A 90 -28.17 10.83 14.26
N SER A 91 -28.52 9.63 13.82
CA SER A 91 -29.89 9.13 13.87
C SER A 91 -30.33 9.02 15.33
N GLY A 92 -31.51 9.54 15.67
CA GLY A 92 -32.13 9.36 16.99
C GLY A 92 -31.83 10.43 18.04
N LEU A 93 -31.13 11.52 17.72
CA LEU A 93 -30.97 12.66 18.64
C LEU A 93 -32.23 13.54 18.76
N ASP A 94 -33.20 13.33 17.88
CA ASP A 94 -34.47 14.04 17.81
C ASP A 94 -35.62 13.32 18.52
N GLN A 95 -35.32 12.29 19.31
CA GLN A 95 -36.31 11.44 19.99
C GLN A 95 -36.25 11.53 21.53
N PHE A 96 -35.58 12.54 22.09
CA PHE A 96 -35.47 12.78 23.53
C PHE A 96 -36.29 13.99 23.97
#